data_AF-A0A265Q8Q3-F1
#
_entry.id   AF-A0A265Q8Q3-F1
#
_cell.length_a   1.000
_cell.length_b   1.000
_cell.length_c   1.000
_cell.angle_alpha   90.00
_cell.angle_beta   90.00
_cell.angle_gamma   90.00
#
_symmetry.space_group_name_H-M   'P 1'
#
loop_
_entity.id
_entity.type
_entity.pdbx_description
1 polymer ?
#
loop_
_entity_poly.entity_id
_entity_poly.type
_entity_poly.pdbx_seq_one_letter_code
_entity_poly.pdbx_strand_id
1 'polypeptide(L)' 'MFFAVNLYDLFVLDIGLFCHSKKTRISGTEDMDEAYRNPKHHIRGAIIGTFLGVVVALLSGGLIHLYRFIYRI' A
#
# COMPACT_ATOMS: atom_id res chain seq x y z
N MET A 1 9.64 -4.72 1.15
CA MET A 1 8.94 -4.82 -0.16
C MET A 1 7.55 -4.20 -0.10
N PHE A 2 6.66 -4.65 0.79
CA PHE A 2 5.26 -4.17 0.87
C PHE A 2 5.12 -2.64 1.02
N PHE A 3 5.92 -2.02 1.89
CA PHE A 3 5.91 -0.56 2.08
C PHE A 3 6.23 0.22 0.80
N ALA A 4 7.26 -0.19 0.07
CA ALA A 4 7.67 0.48 -1.17
C ALA A 4 6.58 0.38 -2.26
N VAL A 5 5.95 -0.79 -2.39
CA VAL A 5 4.84 -0.99 -3.33
C VAL A 5 3.65 -0.10 -2.96
N ASN A 6 3.31 -0.03 -1.67
CA ASN A 6 2.21 0.81 -1.18
C ASN A 6 2.45 2.32 -1.38
N LEU A 7 3.70 2.79 -1.24
CA LEU A 7 4.05 4.17 -1.57
C LEU A 7 4.02 4.44 -3.08
N TYR A 8 4.49 3.48 -3.88
CA TYR A 8 4.45 3.59 -5.33
C TYR A 8 3.00 3.68 -5.83
N ASP A 9 2.11 2.84 -5.29
CA ASP A 9 0.68 2.87 -5.57
C ASP A 9 0.07 4.25 -5.27
N LEU A 10 0.27 4.75 -4.04
CA LEU A 10 -0.27 6.06 -3.64
C LEU A 10 0.25 7.23 -4.48
N PHE A 11 1.58 7.35 -4.62
CA PHE A 11 2.17 8.56 -5.22
C PHE A 11 2.21 8.49 -6.73
N VAL A 12 2.58 7.35 -7.30
CA VAL A 12 2.81 7.21 -8.74
C VAL A 12 1.53 6.82 -9.44
N LEU A 13 0.81 5.82 -8.95
CA LEU A 13 -0.39 5.32 -9.62
C LEU A 13 -1.60 6.20 -9.32
N ASP A 14 -2.00 6.29 -8.05
CA ASP A 14 -3.23 6.98 -7.64
C ASP A 14 -3.17 8.49 -7.91
N ILE A 15 -2.15 9.17 -7.37
CA ILE A 15 -2.00 10.63 -7.50
C ILE A 15 -1.36 11.02 -8.83
N GLY A 16 -0.33 10.29 -9.27
CA GLY A 16 0.46 10.64 -10.46
C GLY A 16 -0.22 10.28 -11.78
N LEU A 17 -0.71 9.05 -11.92
CA LEU A 17 -1.16 8.50 -13.20
C LEU A 17 -2.68 8.56 -13.37
N PHE A 18 -3.43 7.94 -12.47
CA PHE A 18 -4.88 7.75 -12.60
C PHE A 18 -5.66 9.06 -12.47
N CYS A 19 -5.17 9.99 -11.65
CA CYS A 19 -5.73 11.33 -11.54
C CYS A 19 -5.67 12.09 -12.88
N HIS A 20 -4.61 11.90 -13.67
CA HIS A 20 -4.31 12.72 -14.85
C HIS A 20 -4.68 12.07 -16.20
N SER A 21 -4.86 10.75 -16.25
CA SER A 21 -5.14 10.02 -17.49
C SER A 21 -6.32 9.06 -17.35
N LYS A 22 -7.41 9.34 -18.08
CA LYS A 22 -8.58 8.45 -18.13
C LYS A 22 -8.27 7.09 -18.74
N LYS A 23 -7.35 7.03 -19.72
CA LYS A 23 -6.96 5.79 -20.41
C LYS A 23 -6.26 4.78 -19.50
N THR A 24 -5.71 5.25 -18.38
CA THR A 24 -4.99 4.42 -17.42
C THR A 24 -5.85 4.06 -16.21
N ARG A 25 -7.09 4.56 -16.13
CA ARG A 25 -8.03 4.21 -15.06
C ARG A 25 -8.57 2.80 -15.26
N ILE A 26 -9.10 2.23 -14.18
CA ILE A 26 -9.71 0.90 -14.20
C ILE A 26 -10.95 0.93 -15.09
N SER A 27 -11.10 -0.11 -15.92
CA SER A 27 -12.25 -0.22 -16.83
C SER A 27 -13.57 -0.19 -16.07
N GLY A 28 -14.49 0.67 -16.52
CA GLY A 28 -15.78 0.94 -15.87
C GLY A 28 -15.74 2.03 -14.81
N THR A 29 -14.61 2.70 -14.59
CA THR A 29 -14.46 3.81 -13.62
C THR A 29 -13.88 5.08 -14.26
N GLU A 30 -13.67 5.09 -15.57
CA GLU A 30 -12.93 6.14 -16.29
C GLU A 30 -13.54 7.54 -16.11
N ASP A 31 -14.84 7.62 -15.85
CA ASP A 31 -15.58 8.88 -15.65
C ASP A 31 -15.77 9.29 -14.18
N MET A 32 -15.19 8.54 -13.24
CA MET A 32 -15.22 8.88 -11.80
C MET A 32 -14.20 9.97 -11.45
N ASP A 33 -14.23 11.10 -12.15
CA ASP A 33 -13.24 12.18 -12.06
C ASP A 33 -13.04 12.70 -10.64
N GLU A 34 -14.12 12.83 -9.86
CA GLU A 34 -14.05 13.30 -8.47
C GLU A 34 -13.35 12.29 -7.56
N ALA A 35 -13.62 10.99 -7.73
CA ALA A 35 -13.00 9.94 -6.93
C ALA A 35 -11.49 9.89 -7.14
N TYR A 36 -11.04 9.91 -8.41
CA TYR A 36 -9.62 9.88 -8.76
C TYR A 36 -8.86 11.16 -8.38
N ARG A 37 -9.53 12.32 -8.34
CA ARG A 37 -8.91 13.59 -7.92
C ARG A 37 -8.89 13.79 -6.41
N ASN A 38 -9.65 13.00 -5.64
CA ASN A 38 -9.73 13.11 -4.20
C ASN A 38 -8.78 12.10 -3.51
N PRO A 39 -7.59 12.51 -3.07
CA PRO A 39 -6.56 11.60 -2.56
C PRO A 39 -6.90 11.03 -1.18
N LYS A 40 -7.94 11.52 -0.49
CA LYS A 40 -8.23 11.15 0.91
C LYS A 40 -8.38 9.64 1.10
N HIS A 41 -9.07 8.98 0.16
CA HIS A 41 -9.32 7.55 0.26
C HIS A 41 -8.06 6.72 0.01
N HIS A 42 -7.25 7.09 -0.99
CA HIS A 42 -5.94 6.50 -1.28
C HIS A 42 -4.96 6.67 -0.11
N ILE A 43 -4.86 7.88 0.47
CA ILE A 43 -4.00 8.14 1.62
C ILE A 43 -4.41 7.28 2.82
N ARG A 44 -5.73 7.21 3.11
CA ARG A 44 -6.24 6.36 4.18
C ARG A 44 -5.92 4.89 3.93
N GLY A 45 -6.11 4.42 2.70
CA GLY A 45 -5.74 3.07 2.28
C GLY A 45 -4.26 2.78 2.49
N ALA A 46 -3.39 3.70 2.07
CA ALA A 46 -1.94 3.57 2.22
C ALA A 46 -1.49 3.53 3.70
N ILE A 47 -2.12 4.32 4.58
CA ILE A 47 -1.84 4.27 6.03
C ILE A 47 -2.23 2.90 6.59
N ILE A 48 -3.43 2.41 6.27
CA ILE A 48 -3.91 1.10 6.74
C ILE A 48 -3.01 -0.01 6.21
N GLY A 49 -2.67 0.01 4.91
CA GLY A 49 -1.76 -0.95 4.30
C GLY A 49 -0.38 -0.95 4.95
N THR A 50 0.19 0.23 5.21
CA THR A 50 1.47 0.35 5.91
C THR A 50 1.40 -0.24 7.31
N PHE A 51 0.35 0.08 8.07
CA PHE A 51 0.17 -0.46 9.42
C PHE A 51 0.08 -1.99 9.42
N LEU A 52 -0.71 -2.57 8.52
CA LEU A 52 -0.78 -4.03 8.35
C LEU A 52 0.58 -4.63 7.98
N GLY A 53 1.33 -3.96 7.09
CA GLY A 53 2.69 -4.35 6.73
C GLY A 53 3.64 -4.37 7.93
N VAL A 54 3.55 -3.39 8.82
CA VAL A 54 4.33 -3.34 10.07
C VAL A 54 3.97 -4.50 11.00
N VAL A 55 2.67 -4.78 11.18
CA VAL A 55 2.20 -5.89 12.03
C VAL A 55 2.76 -7.22 11.52
N VAL A 56 2.64 -7.49 10.22
CA VAL A 56 3.17 -8.72 9.61
C VAL A 56 4.69 -8.79 9.76
N ALA A 57 5.41 -7.69 9.51
CA ALA A 57 6.86 -7.65 9.64
C ALA A 57 7.32 -7.95 11.08
N LEU A 58 6.65 -7.39 12.08
CA LEU A 58 6.96 -7.65 13.50
C LEU A 58 6.67 -9.10 13.89
N LEU A 59 5.55 -9.67 13.42
CA LEU A 59 5.23 -11.07 13.67
C LEU A 59 6.26 -11.99 13.02
N SER A 60 6.60 -11.79 11.74
CA SER A 60 7.59 -12.59 11.04
C SER A 60 8.97 -12.48 11.68
N GLY A 61 9.44 -11.25 11.97
CA GLY A 61 10.72 -11.02 12.63
C GLY A 61 10.75 -11.59 14.05
N GLY A 62 9.66 -11.43 14.80
CA GLY A 62 9.49 -11.96 16.15
C GLY A 62 9.52 -13.48 16.19
N LEU A 63 8.87 -14.16 15.24
CA LEU A 63 8.90 -15.62 15.12
C LEU A 63 10.32 -16.12 14.82
N ILE A 64 11.05 -15.46 13.92
CA ILE A 64 12.44 -15.81 13.63
C ILE A 64 13.31 -15.61 14.88
N HIS A 65 13.12 -14.50 15.59
CA HIS A 65 13.87 -14.22 16.81
C HIS A 65 13.56 -15.23 17.92
N LEU A 66 12.29 -15.59 18.10
CA LEU A 66 11.85 -16.60 19.06
C LEU A 66 12.42 -17.99 18.71
N TYR A 67 12.36 -18.38 17.44
CA TYR A 67 12.97 -19.62 16.95
C TYR A 67 14.47 -19.65 17.27
N ARG A 68 15.19 -18.56 16.93
CA ARG A 68 16.61 -18.41 17.24
C ARG A 68 16.88 -18.56 18.74
N PHE A 69 16.05 -17.93 19.58
CA PHE A 69 16.16 -18.00 21.03
C PHE A 69 15.96 -19.42 21.59
N ILE A 70 14.93 -20.14 21.12
CA ILE A 70 14.60 -21.50 21.57
C ILE A 70 15.69 -22.49 21.18
N TYR A 71 16.16 -22.44 19.93
CA TYR A 71 17.13 -23.40 19.38
C TYR A 71 18.59 -22.99 19.59
N ARG A 72 18.86 -21.80 20.16
CA ARG A 72 20.20 -21.24 20.45
C ARG A 72 21.17 -21.30 19.24
N ILE A 73 20.65 -21.01 18.07
CA ILE A 73 21.38 -20.87 16.79
C ILE A 73 21.62 -19.39 16.46
#